data_AF-A0A3D3XHF2-F1
#
_entry.id   AF-A0A3D3XHF2-F1
#
_cell.length_a   1.000
_cell.length_b   1.000
_cell.length_c   1.000
_cell.angle_alpha   90.00
_cell.angle_beta   90.00
_cell.angle_gamma   90.00
#
_symmetry.space_group_name_H-M   'P 1'
#
loop_
_entity.id
_entity.type
_entity.pdbx_description
1 polymer ?
#
loop_
_entity_poly.entity_id
_entity_poly.type
_entity_poly.pdbx_seq_one_letter_code
_entity_poly.pdbx_strand_id
1 'polypeptide(L)'
;GQRDPLIEYKSEAFKIFDELMVNIKTEICHNIFRSASSLMAFQQFLGKLPQRTHHQETTAFEKQEIKDKKGSEVVSEVNEAIAKATPVRSGPKVGRNDPCPCGSGKKYKLCCGKL
;
A
#
# COMPACT_ATOMS: atom_id res chain seq x y z
N GLY A 1 7.60 -3.99 -29.16
CA GLY A 1 6.24 -4.13 -28.62
C GLY A 1 6.12 -3.22 -27.43
N GLN A 2 5.18 -2.29 -27.46
CA GLN A 2 4.96 -1.31 -26.39
C GLN A 2 4.39 -2.04 -25.16
N ARG A 3 5.09 -1.96 -24.02
CA ARG A 3 4.57 -2.50 -22.76
C ARG A 3 3.45 -1.59 -22.26
N ASP A 4 2.47 -2.19 -21.58
CA ASP A 4 1.34 -1.46 -21.02
C ASP A 4 1.85 -0.46 -19.95
N PRO A 5 1.63 0.86 -20.13
CA PRO A 5 2.07 1.88 -19.18
C PRO A 5 1.55 1.66 -17.75
N LEU A 6 0.36 1.06 -17.60
CA LEU A 6 -0.22 0.79 -16.29
C LEU A 6 0.54 -0.30 -15.54
N ILE A 7 1.06 -1.30 -16.27
CA ILE A 7 1.84 -2.39 -15.68
C ILE A 7 3.20 -1.87 -15.22
N GLU A 8 3.82 -1.02 -16.04
CA GLU A 8 5.11 -0.40 -15.71
C GLU A 8 4.99 0.50 -14.47
N TYR A 9 3.97 1.38 -14.44
CA TYR A 9 3.67 2.22 -13.27
C TYR A 9 3.49 1.39 -11.99
N LYS A 10 2.67 0.34 -12.03
CA LYS A 10 2.47 -0.53 -10.86
C LYS A 10 3.77 -1.19 -10.39
N SER A 11 4.61 -1.61 -11.33
CA SER A 11 5.88 -2.26 -11.02
C SER A 11 6.89 -1.29 -10.39
N GLU A 12 6.96 -0.05 -10.87
CA GLU A 12 7.85 0.98 -10.33
C GLU A 12 7.35 1.49 -8.98
N ALA A 13 6.04 1.73 -8.85
CA ALA A 13 5.42 2.13 -7.59
C ALA A 13 5.67 1.10 -6.49
N PHE A 14 5.56 -0.20 -6.82
CA PHE A 14 5.84 -1.27 -5.87
C PHE A 14 7.31 -1.29 -5.45
N LYS A 15 8.26 -1.10 -6.37
CA LYS A 15 9.70 -1.03 -6.04
C LYS A 15 10.01 0.11 -5.07
N ILE A 16 9.46 1.30 -5.32
CA ILE A 16 9.67 2.47 -4.46
C ILE A 16 9.06 2.22 -3.07
N PHE A 17 7.87 1.60 -3.03
CA PHE A 17 7.24 1.24 -1.76
C PHE A 17 8.08 0.23 -0.96
N ASP A 18 8.63 -0.79 -1.62
CA ASP A 18 9.48 -1.79 -0.96
C ASP A 18 10.77 -1.15 -0.41
N GLU A 19 11.38 -0.25 -1.18
CA GLU A 19 12.54 0.54 -0.71
C GLU A 19 12.19 1.41 0.51
N LEU A 20 11.05 2.10 0.48
CA LEU A 20 10.56 2.86 1.63
C LEU A 20 10.37 1.96 2.87
N MET A 21 9.81 0.76 2.69
CA MET A 21 9.61 -0.19 3.77
C MET A 21 10.92 -0.70 4.36
N VAL A 22 11.95 -0.89 3.55
CA VAL A 22 13.31 -1.20 4.02
C VAL A 22 13.86 -0.04 4.84
N ASN A 23 13.75 1.19 4.35
CA ASN A 23 14.24 2.39 5.05
C ASN A 23 13.57 2.62 6.40
N ILE A 24 12.25 2.43 6.49
CA ILE A 24 11.53 2.54 7.78
C ILE A 24 12.06 1.51 8.78
N LYS A 25 12.24 0.25 8.35
CA LYS A 25 12.75 -0.81 9.22
C LYS A 25 14.18 -0.53 9.70
N THR A 26 15.05 -0.04 8.81
CA THR A 26 16.43 0.29 9.19
C THR A 26 16.49 1.46 10.16
N GLU A 27 15.67 2.50 9.97
CA GLU A 27 15.58 3.61 10.93
C GLU A 27 15.08 3.15 12.30
N ILE A 28 14.05 2.32 12.36
CA ILE A 28 13.55 1.75 13.62
C ILE A 28 14.67 1.00 14.36
N CYS A 29 15.36 0.09 13.66
CA CYS A 29 16.44 -0.69 14.26
C CYS A 29 17.59 0.21 14.73
N HIS A 30 17.99 1.19 13.93
CA HIS A 30 19.05 2.12 14.27
C HIS A 30 18.69 2.99 15.48
N ASN A 31 17.44 3.48 15.55
CA ASN A 31 16.94 4.29 16.66
C ASN A 31 16.86 3.49 17.96
N ILE A 32 16.39 2.24 17.92
CA ILE A 32 16.35 1.34 19.09
C ILE A 32 17.78 1.03 19.56
N PHE A 33 18.69 0.69 18.64
CA PHE A 33 20.05 0.36 19.01
C PHE A 33 20.78 1.57 19.62
N ARG A 34 20.64 2.75 19.02
CA ARG A 34 21.25 3.98 19.50
C ARG A 34 20.67 4.44 20.84
N SER A 35 19.37 4.21 21.07
CA SER A 35 18.71 4.54 22.34
C SER A 35 19.11 3.60 23.48
N ALA A 36 19.23 2.30 23.20
CA ALA A 36 19.69 1.31 24.18
C ALA A 36 21.17 1.49 24.57
N SER A 37 22.00 1.98 23.65
CA SER A 37 23.46 2.08 23.86
C SER A 37 23.89 3.34 24.62
N SER A 38 23.07 4.40 24.65
CA SER A 38 23.40 5.66 25.32
C SER A 38 22.14 6.48 25.61
N LEU A 39 21.71 6.45 26.87
CA LEU A 39 20.55 7.20 27.33
C LEU A 39 20.72 8.72 27.14
N MET A 40 21.94 9.24 27.33
CA MET A 40 22.25 10.66 27.09
C MET A 40 22.14 11.04 25.61
N ALA A 41 22.65 10.20 24.69
CA ALA A 41 22.51 10.45 23.25
C ALA A 41 21.05 10.40 22.80
N PHE A 42 20.23 9.54 23.43
CA PHE A 42 18.80 9.45 23.17
C PHE A 42 18.04 10.69 23.64
N GLN A 43 18.31 11.18 24.86
CA GLN A 43 17.74 12.43 25.36
C GLN A 43 18.07 13.62 24.44
N GLN A 44 19.32 13.71 23.98
CA GLN A 44 19.73 14.76 23.04
C GLN A 44 19.05 14.63 21.67
N PHE A 45 18.82 13.40 21.20
CA PHE A 45 18.06 13.14 19.97
C PHE A 45 16.59 13.56 20.12
N LEU A 46 15.93 13.18 21.21
CA LEU A 46 14.54 13.58 21.49
C LEU A 46 14.38 15.11 21.54
N GLY A 47 15.36 15.83 22.08
CA GLY A 47 15.37 17.29 22.08
C GLY A 47 15.57 17.94 20.71
N LYS A 48 16.05 17.19 19.70
CA LYS A 48 16.28 17.68 18.33
C LYS A 48 15.18 17.28 17.34
N LEU A 49 14.23 16.44 17.74
CA LEU A 49 13.08 16.13 16.89
C LEU A 49 12.27 17.40 16.65
N PRO A 50 11.83 17.66 15.40
CA PRO A 50 11.02 18.82 15.10
C PRO A 50 9.70 18.73 15.88
N GLN A 51 9.55 19.57 16.89
CA GLN A 51 8.27 19.76 17.55
C GLN A 51 7.35 20.43 16.53
N ARG A 52 6.24 19.75 16.20
CA ARG A 52 5.14 20.40 15.48
C ARG A 52 4.62 21.50 16.39
N THR A 53 5.07 22.72 16.15
CA THR A 53 4.42 23.89 16.71
C THR A 53 3.03 23.91 16.08
N HIS A 54 2.01 23.62 16.88
CA HIS A 54 0.63 23.84 16.47
C HIS A 54 0.52 25.34 16.20
N HIS A 55 0.51 25.74 14.92
CA HIS A 55 0.24 27.11 14.54
C HIS A 55 -1.19 27.41 14.99
N GLN A 56 -1.33 28.28 15.99
CA GLN A 56 -2.63 28.85 16.33
C GLN A 56 -2.96 29.80 15.19
N GLU A 57 -3.84 29.37 14.29
CA GLU A 57 -4.30 30.19 13.17
C GLU A 57 -4.89 31.49 13.72
N THR A 58 -4.12 32.57 13.62
CA THR A 58 -4.61 33.91 13.91
C THR A 58 -5.65 34.24 12.85
N THR A 59 -6.92 34.31 13.26
CA THR A 59 -8.02 34.86 12.48
C THR A 59 -7.80 36.35 12.27
N ALA A 60 -6.92 36.71 11.33
CA ALA A 60 -6.59 38.10 11.03
C ALA A 60 -6.90 38.50 9.58
N PHE A 61 -7.35 37.58 8.73
CA PHE A 61 -7.85 37.94 7.40
C PHE A 61 -9.10 37.13 7.06
N GLU A 62 -10.23 37.78 7.31
CA GLU A 62 -11.51 37.43 6.73
C GLU A 62 -11.43 37.62 5.20
N LYS A 63 -11.79 36.54 4.48
CA LYS A 63 -12.38 36.53 3.13
C LYS A 63 -11.48 36.76 1.91
N GLN A 64 -11.00 35.65 1.34
CA GLN A 64 -11.12 35.40 -0.10
C GLN A 64 -11.27 33.90 -0.36
N GLU A 65 -12.47 33.49 -0.77
CA GLU A 65 -12.74 32.13 -1.23
C GLU A 65 -11.99 31.87 -2.54
N ILE A 66 -10.94 31.03 -2.49
CA ILE A 66 -10.44 30.34 -3.69
C ILE A 66 -10.90 28.89 -3.59
N LYS A 67 -11.89 28.54 -4.42
CA LYS A 67 -12.37 27.17 -4.61
C LYS A 67 -11.32 26.35 -5.35
N ASP A 68 -10.48 25.62 -4.63
CA ASP A 68 -9.70 24.50 -5.20
C ASP A 68 -10.37 23.16 -4.89
N LYS A 69 -11.36 22.81 -5.72
CA LYS A 69 -12.06 21.52 -5.71
C LYS A 69 -11.47 20.50 -6.71
N LYS A 70 -10.15 20.26 -6.72
CA LYS A 70 -9.57 19.29 -7.69
C LYS A 70 -8.53 18.29 -7.16
N GLY A 71 -8.21 18.29 -5.87
CA GLY A 71 -7.25 17.31 -5.31
C GLY A 71 -7.87 16.07 -4.64
N SER A 72 -9.11 16.18 -4.15
CA SER A 72 -9.72 15.18 -3.25
C SER A 72 -10.51 14.08 -3.96
N GLU A 73 -11.07 14.38 -5.13
CA GLU A 73 -12.02 13.48 -5.82
C GLU A 73 -11.32 12.22 -6.37
N VAL A 74 -10.14 12.39 -6.97
CA VAL A 74 -9.37 11.31 -7.63
C VAL A 74 -8.90 10.23 -6.66
N VAL A 75 -8.61 10.59 -5.40
CA VAL A 75 -8.11 9.63 -4.39
C VAL A 75 -9.26 8.79 -3.81
N SER A 76 -10.46 9.37 -3.74
CA SER A 76 -11.66 8.68 -3.26
C SER A 76 -12.19 7.67 -4.28
N GLU A 77 -12.18 8.01 -5.57
CA GLU A 77 -12.65 7.13 -6.64
C GLU A 77 -11.75 5.90 -6.84
N VAL A 78 -10.43 6.06 -6.70
CA VAL A 78 -9.47 4.95 -6.81
C VAL A 78 -9.62 3.97 -5.64
N ASN A 79 -9.82 4.47 -4.43
CA ASN A 79 -10.03 3.61 -3.25
C ASN A 79 -11.38 2.86 -3.30
N GLU A 80 -12.45 3.50 -3.80
CA GLU A 80 -13.71 2.80 -4.03
C GLU A 80 -13.62 1.77 -5.15
N ALA A 81 -12.88 2.05 -6.23
CA ALA A 81 -12.68 1.11 -7.33
C ALA A 81 -11.88 -0.13 -6.88
N ILE A 82 -10.88 0.04 -6.01
CA ILE A 82 -10.10 -1.06 -5.44
C ILE A 82 -10.95 -1.88 -4.44
N ALA A 83 -11.81 -1.24 -3.65
CA ALA A 83 -12.71 -1.93 -2.73
C ALA A 83 -13.82 -2.72 -3.45
N LYS A 84 -14.27 -2.27 -4.63
CA LYS A 84 -15.29 -2.94 -5.46
C LYS A 84 -14.71 -4.02 -6.39
N ALA A 85 -13.39 -4.06 -6.59
CA ALA A 85 -12.73 -5.08 -7.39
C ALA A 85 -12.63 -6.42 -6.64
N THR A 86 -13.76 -7.12 -6.52
CA THR A 86 -13.72 -8.55 -6.25
C THR A 86 -13.05 -9.24 -7.44
N PRO A 87 -12.09 -10.15 -7.24
CA PRO A 87 -11.50 -10.89 -8.34
C PRO A 87 -12.59 -11.72 -9.00
N VAL A 88 -13.01 -11.32 -10.20
CA VAL A 88 -13.89 -12.10 -11.05
C VAL A 88 -13.13 -13.38 -11.38
N ARG A 89 -13.47 -14.48 -10.68
CA ARG A 89 -13.01 -15.81 -11.07
C ARG A 89 -13.67 -16.12 -12.40
N SER A 90 -12.90 -16.07 -13.47
CA SER A 90 -13.30 -16.53 -14.80
C SER A 90 -13.41 -18.05 -14.81
N GLY A 91 -14.54 -18.56 -14.30
CA GLY A 91 -14.92 -19.96 -14.41
C GLY A 91 -15.75 -20.48 -13.24
N PRO A 92 -16.56 -21.53 -13.47
CA PRO A 92 -17.29 -22.19 -12.39
C PRO A 92 -16.32 -22.70 -11.33
N LYS A 93 -16.71 -22.61 -10.05
CA LYS A 93 -15.96 -23.24 -8.96
C LYS A 93 -16.02 -24.76 -9.16
N VAL A 94 -14.96 -25.34 -9.73
CA VAL A 94 -14.84 -26.80 -9.88
C VAL A 94 -14.62 -27.42 -8.51
N GLY A 95 -15.58 -28.21 -8.05
CA GLY A 95 -15.49 -28.97 -6.81
C GLY A 95 -14.44 -30.08 -6.91
N ARG A 96 -13.87 -30.48 -5.77
CA ARG A 96 -12.81 -31.50 -5.70
C ARG A 96 -13.20 -32.84 -6.35
N ASN A 97 -14.49 -33.18 -6.38
CA ASN A 97 -15.01 -34.41 -6.96
C ASN A 97 -15.63 -34.25 -8.37
N ASP A 98 -15.72 -33.03 -8.90
CA ASP A 98 -16.34 -32.75 -10.20
C ASP A 98 -15.47 -33.25 -11.36
N PRO A 99 -16.04 -33.48 -12.57
CA PRO A 99 -15.25 -33.78 -13.75
C PRO A 99 -14.21 -32.69 -14.02
N CYS A 100 -12.97 -33.11 -14.32
CA CYS A 100 -11.89 -32.17 -14.59
C CYS A 100 -12.19 -31.36 -15.86
N PRO A 101 -12.06 -30.01 -15.82
CA PRO A 101 -12.27 -29.14 -16.99
C PRO A 101 -11.21 -29.36 -18.09
N CYS A 102 -10.17 -30.15 -17.82
CA CYS A 102 -9.12 -30.53 -18.75
C CYS A 102 -9.54 -31.61 -19.78
N GLY A 103 -10.78 -32.08 -19.74
CA GLY A 103 -11.29 -33.09 -20.69
C GLY A 103 -10.80 -34.52 -20.45
N SER A 104 -10.14 -34.79 -19.32
CA SER A 104 -9.53 -36.10 -19.03
C SER A 104 -10.52 -37.19 -18.61
N GLY A 105 -11.80 -36.86 -18.40
CA GLY A 105 -12.83 -37.76 -17.88
C GLY A 105 -12.66 -38.15 -16.41
N LYS A 106 -11.63 -37.66 -15.72
CA LYS A 106 -11.33 -37.97 -14.30
C LYS A 106 -11.88 -36.89 -13.37
N LYS A 107 -12.17 -37.24 -12.10
CA LYS A 107 -12.51 -36.26 -11.05
C LYS A 107 -11.36 -35.27 -10.84
N TYR A 108 -11.64 -34.01 -10.53
CA TYR A 108 -10.65 -32.94 -10.40
C TYR A 108 -9.49 -33.31 -9.45
N LYS A 109 -9.79 -33.89 -8.27
CA LYS A 109 -8.78 -34.38 -7.31
C LYS A 109 -7.86 -35.49 -7.82
N LEU A 110 -8.24 -36.19 -8.88
CA LEU A 110 -7.47 -37.27 -9.50
C LEU A 110 -6.74 -36.80 -10.78
N CYS A 111 -6.89 -35.52 -11.16
CA CYS A 111 -6.29 -34.92 -12.34
C CYS A 111 -5.56 -33.62 -11.98
N CYS A 112 -6.06 -32.45 -12.40
CA CYS A 112 -5.41 -31.15 -12.18
C CYS A 112 -5.41 -30.67 -10.72
N GLY A 113 -6.19 -31.30 -9.84
CA GLY A 113 -6.23 -31.03 -8.40
C GLY A 113 -5.54 -32.10 -7.55
N LYS A 114 -4.66 -32.92 -8.15
CA LYS A 114 -3.72 -33.75 -7.40
C LYS A 114 -2.63 -32.83 -6.82
N LEU A 115 -2.40 -32.95 -5.52
CA LEU A 115 -1.19 -32.43 -4.88
C LEU A 115 -0.01 -33.34 -5.22
#